data_AF-A0A8T4DY19-F1
#
_entry.id   AF-A0A8T4DY19-F1
#
_cell.length_a   1.000
_cell.length_b   1.000
_cell.length_c   1.000
_cell.angle_alpha   90.00
_cell.angle_beta   90.00
_cell.angle_gamma   90.00
#
_symmetry.space_group_name_H-M   'P 1'
#
loop_
_entity.id
_entity.type
_entity.pdbx_description
1 polymer ?
#
loop_
_entity_poly.entity_id
_entity_poly.type
_entity_poly.pdbx_seq_one_letter_code
_entity_poly.pdbx_strand_id
1 'polypeptide(L)'
;SGIADTFKKFLPFGESDDSEKKMGTEQLDIMKKRIEEAKKILSDPAKTHYNVVTIAEAMSILESERSIQVLKEYSIPVESVIINQLIPENLECPFCMEKRKIQQGRVKEIESKFSKFRIRQVPLLKEEVKGFEILEKVGKELYGN
;
A
#
# COMPACT_ATOMS: atom_id res chain seq x y z
N SER A 1 -55.14 -29.99 -10.61
CA SER A 1 -53.69 -30.23 -10.49
C SER A 1 -53.20 -31.07 -11.65
N GLY A 2 -52.06 -30.74 -12.27
CA GLY A 2 -51.24 -31.78 -12.90
C GLY A 2 -50.58 -31.54 -14.25
N ILE A 3 -50.84 -30.45 -14.99
CA ILE A 3 -50.20 -30.25 -16.31
C ILE A 3 -49.41 -28.94 -16.39
N ALA A 4 -49.96 -27.84 -15.85
CA ALA A 4 -49.29 -26.54 -15.86
C ALA A 4 -48.01 -26.50 -15.00
N ASP A 5 -48.00 -27.16 -13.84
CA ASP A 5 -46.82 -27.22 -12.95
C ASP A 5 -45.70 -28.11 -13.52
N THR A 6 -46.07 -29.16 -14.25
CA THR A 6 -45.13 -30.11 -14.86
C THR A 6 -44.41 -29.48 -16.06
N PHE A 7 -45.10 -28.63 -16.82
CA PHE A 7 -44.52 -27.89 -17.95
C PHE A 7 -43.57 -26.78 -17.50
N LYS A 8 -43.79 -26.18 -16.31
CA LYS A 8 -42.87 -25.18 -15.74
C LYS A 8 -41.50 -25.76 -15.38
N LYS A 9 -41.43 -27.02 -14.95
CA LYS A 9 -40.17 -27.72 -14.60
C LYS A 9 -39.31 -28.13 -15.80
N PHE A 10 -39.84 -28.12 -17.02
CA PHE A 10 -39.17 -28.63 -18.22
C PHE A 10 -38.56 -27.54 -19.12
N LEU A 11 -38.81 -26.25 -18.83
CA LEU A 11 -38.26 -25.12 -19.58
C LEU A 11 -37.02 -24.55 -18.86
N PRO A 12 -35.86 -24.40 -19.54
CA PRO A 12 -34.64 -23.80 -18.95
C PRO A 12 -34.76 -22.28 -18.75
N PHE A 13 -35.95 -21.71 -18.87
CA PHE A 13 -36.28 -20.29 -18.75
C PHE A 13 -37.44 -20.09 -17.77
N GLY A 14 -37.30 -20.60 -16.54
CA GLY A 14 -38.43 -20.58 -15.62
C GLY A 14 -38.16 -20.85 -14.15
N GLU A 15 -36.90 -20.91 -13.70
CA GLU A 15 -36.48 -20.80 -12.30
C GLU A 15 -34.95 -20.65 -12.34
N SER A 16 -34.47 -19.43 -12.61
CA SER A 16 -33.10 -19.09 -12.22
C SER A 16 -33.13 -18.92 -10.71
N ASP A 17 -32.99 -20.06 -10.04
CA ASP A 17 -32.91 -20.33 -8.61
C ASP A 17 -32.93 -19.06 -7.74
N ASP A 18 -34.09 -18.76 -7.15
CA ASP A 18 -34.20 -17.76 -6.08
C ASP A 18 -33.24 -18.09 -4.92
N SER A 19 -32.85 -19.37 -4.79
CA SER A 19 -31.83 -19.85 -3.87
C SER A 19 -30.42 -19.38 -4.24
N GLU A 20 -30.00 -19.47 -5.51
CA GLU A 20 -28.71 -19.01 -6.01
C GLU A 20 -28.60 -17.48 -5.99
N LYS A 21 -29.67 -16.75 -6.33
CA LYS A 21 -29.74 -15.29 -6.20
C LYS A 21 -29.71 -14.83 -4.75
N LYS A 22 -30.41 -15.51 -3.83
CA LYS A 22 -30.34 -15.23 -2.38
C LYS A 22 -28.95 -15.51 -1.82
N MET A 23 -28.32 -16.61 -2.23
CA MET A 23 -26.97 -16.96 -1.79
C MET A 23 -25.92 -15.98 -2.33
N GLY A 24 -26.06 -15.52 -3.57
CA GLY A 24 -25.20 -14.47 -4.14
C GLY A 24 -25.39 -13.09 -3.50
N THR A 25 -26.63 -12.70 -3.18
CA THR A 25 -26.91 -11.42 -2.50
C THR A 25 -26.45 -11.41 -1.05
N GLU A 26 -26.61 -12.52 -0.33
CA GLU A 26 -26.10 -12.66 1.04
C GLU A 26 -24.55 -12.58 1.08
N GLN A 27 -23.87 -13.18 0.10
CA GLN A 27 -22.41 -13.04 -0.05
C GLN A 27 -21.99 -11.59 -0.32
N LEU A 28 -22.70 -10.86 -1.18
CA LEU A 28 -22.44 -9.44 -1.43
C LEU A 28 -22.62 -8.59 -0.18
N ASP A 29 -23.65 -8.86 0.63
CA ASP A 29 -23.88 -8.15 1.89
C ASP A 29 -22.77 -8.41 2.91
N ILE A 30 -22.28 -9.65 2.99
CA ILE A 30 -21.12 -10.00 3.84
C ILE A 30 -19.87 -9.26 3.37
N MET A 31 -19.59 -9.23 2.07
CA MET A 31 -18.44 -8.51 1.51
C MET A 31 -18.54 -7.01 1.78
N LYS A 32 -19.71 -6.41 1.59
CA LYS A 32 -19.97 -5.01 1.90
C LYS A 32 -19.67 -4.69 3.37
N LYS A 33 -20.17 -5.51 4.30
CA LYS A 33 -19.89 -5.35 5.74
C LYS A 33 -18.39 -5.40 6.03
N ARG A 34 -17.66 -6.36 5.45
CA ARG A 34 -16.21 -6.48 5.63
C ARG A 34 -15.45 -5.27 5.09
N ILE A 35 -15.87 -4.71 3.95
CA ILE A 35 -15.26 -3.50 3.37
C ILE A 35 -15.48 -2.29 4.30
N GLU A 36 -16.70 -2.11 4.82
CA GLU A 36 -17.01 -1.01 5.74
C GLU A 36 -16.21 -1.13 7.06
N GLU A 37 -16.09 -2.34 7.60
CA GLU A 37 -15.26 -2.61 8.78
C GLU A 37 -13.78 -2.33 8.51
N ALA A 38 -13.25 -2.80 7.38
CA ALA A 38 -11.87 -2.52 6.99
C ALA A 38 -11.63 -1.02 6.84
N LYS A 39 -12.53 -0.30 6.17
CA LYS A 39 -12.45 1.16 6.02
C LYS A 39 -12.42 1.88 7.36
N LYS A 40 -13.27 1.46 8.31
CA LYS A 40 -13.29 2.01 9.67
C LYS A 40 -11.97 1.81 10.40
N ILE A 41 -11.34 0.64 10.26
CA ILE A 41 -10.05 0.35 10.92
C ILE A 41 -8.91 1.14 10.23
N LEU A 42 -8.88 1.13 8.90
CA LEU A 42 -7.81 1.77 8.12
C LEU A 42 -7.82 3.30 8.27
N SER A 43 -8.99 3.91 8.49
CA SER A 43 -9.12 5.35 8.68
C SER A 43 -8.97 5.83 10.13
N ASP A 44 -8.87 4.91 11.10
CA ASP A 44 -8.74 5.23 12.53
C ASP A 44 -7.27 5.50 12.90
N PRO A 45 -6.86 6.76 13.20
CA PRO A 45 -5.47 7.09 13.52
C PRO A 45 -4.98 6.52 14.85
N ALA A 46 -5.87 6.05 15.72
CA ALA A 46 -5.49 5.37 16.96
C ALA A 46 -5.15 3.88 16.72
N LYS A 47 -5.46 3.35 15.54
CA LYS A 47 -5.27 1.92 15.20
C LYS A 47 -4.33 1.71 14.02
N THR A 48 -4.30 2.63 13.08
CA THR A 48 -3.58 2.48 11.82
C THR A 48 -2.65 3.66 11.58
N HIS A 49 -1.43 3.36 11.14
CA HIS A 49 -0.52 4.30 10.51
C HIS A 49 -0.04 3.74 9.18
N TYR A 50 -0.07 4.56 8.14
CA TYR A 50 0.42 4.18 6.82
C TYR A 50 1.80 4.78 6.56
N ASN A 51 2.76 3.93 6.17
CA ASN A 51 4.11 4.34 5.81
C ASN A 51 4.32 4.13 4.31
N VAL A 52 4.62 5.19 3.57
CA VAL A 52 4.84 5.13 2.12
C VAL A 52 6.34 4.91 1.87
N VAL A 53 6.69 3.86 1.15
CA VAL A 53 8.09 3.59 0.78
C VAL A 53 8.33 4.02 -0.66
N THR A 54 9.40 4.76 -0.89
CA THR A 54 9.81 5.28 -2.20
C THR A 54 11.31 5.12 -2.39
N ILE A 55 11.80 5.30 -3.61
CA ILE A 55 13.23 5.47 -3.89
C ILE A 55 13.49 6.87 -4.47
N ALA A 56 14.73 7.33 -4.43
CA ALA A 56 15.14 8.66 -4.89
C ALA A 56 15.15 8.78 -6.44
N GLU A 57 14.03 8.48 -7.09
CA GLU A 57 13.83 8.50 -8.54
C GLU A 57 12.50 9.18 -8.91
N ALA A 58 12.47 9.91 -10.04
CA ALA A 58 11.35 10.77 -10.40
C ALA A 58 10.02 10.01 -10.53
N MET A 59 10.04 8.86 -11.21
CA MET A 59 8.83 8.04 -11.35
C MET A 59 8.35 7.53 -9.99
N SER A 60 9.25 7.07 -9.12
CA SER A 60 8.88 6.58 -7.79
C SER A 60 8.27 7.69 -6.91
N ILE A 61 8.79 8.91 -7.01
CA ILE A 61 8.25 10.09 -6.32
C ILE A 61 6.83 10.41 -6.81
N LEU A 62 6.62 10.42 -8.14
CA LEU A 62 5.30 10.68 -8.73
C LEU A 62 4.26 9.64 -8.32
N GLU A 63 4.62 8.36 -8.31
CA GLU A 63 3.73 7.29 -7.85
C GLU A 63 3.44 7.38 -6.35
N SER A 64 4.42 7.80 -5.56
CA SER A 64 4.24 8.02 -4.11
C SER A 64 3.29 9.19 -3.84
N GLU A 65 3.40 10.27 -4.63
CA GLU A 65 2.48 11.41 -4.55
C GLU A 65 1.04 11.00 -4.89
N ARG A 66 0.84 10.26 -5.98
CA ARG A 66 -0.48 9.71 -6.35
C ARG A 66 -1.03 8.82 -5.24
N SER A 67 -0.20 7.92 -4.70
CA SER A 67 -0.60 7.02 -3.61
C SER A 67 -1.05 7.79 -2.37
N ILE A 68 -0.31 8.83 -1.96
CA ILE A 68 -0.68 9.68 -0.82
C ILE A 68 -2.00 10.43 -1.09
N GLN A 69 -2.24 10.89 -2.32
CA GLN A 69 -3.50 11.54 -2.67
C GLN A 69 -4.69 10.59 -2.52
N VAL A 70 -4.57 9.34 -2.99
CA VAL A 70 -5.61 8.31 -2.81
C VAL A 70 -5.83 8.01 -1.32
N LEU A 71 -4.76 7.78 -0.56
CA LEU A 71 -4.88 7.50 0.88
C LEU A 71 -5.60 8.64 1.63
N LYS A 72 -5.30 9.89 1.25
CA LYS A 72 -5.97 11.07 1.81
C LYS A 72 -7.46 11.12 1.47
N GLU A 73 -7.85 10.77 0.24
CA GLU A 73 -9.27 10.70 -0.16
C GLU A 73 -10.06 9.72 0.72
N TYR A 74 -9.46 8.59 1.08
CA TYR A 74 -10.06 7.60 1.97
C TYR A 74 -9.88 7.90 3.46
N SER A 75 -9.33 9.06 3.82
CA SER A 75 -9.03 9.45 5.21
C SER A 75 -8.11 8.46 5.93
N ILE A 76 -7.20 7.80 5.20
CA ILE A 76 -6.20 6.90 5.77
C ILE A 76 -5.00 7.73 6.26
N PRO A 77 -4.61 7.62 7.54
CA PRO A 77 -3.55 8.44 8.13
C PRO A 77 -2.17 7.99 7.64
N VAL A 78 -1.56 8.79 6.77
CA VAL A 78 -0.15 8.63 6.39
C VAL A 78 0.74 9.28 7.46
N GLU A 79 1.63 8.48 8.04
CA GLU A 79 2.55 8.92 9.09
C GLU A 79 3.91 9.35 8.54
N SER A 80 4.48 8.52 7.67
CA SER A 80 5.84 8.73 7.18
C SER A 80 6.03 8.35 5.71
N VAL A 81 7.05 8.96 5.10
CA VAL A 81 7.61 8.59 3.81
C VAL A 81 9.02 8.08 4.04
N ILE A 82 9.29 6.85 3.64
CA ILE A 82 10.57 6.16 3.77
C ILE A 82 11.27 6.20 2.41
N ILE A 83 12.42 6.85 2.34
CA ILE A 83 13.29 6.86 1.16
C ILE A 83 14.27 5.68 1.28
N ASN A 84 14.07 4.66 0.46
CA ASN A 84 14.87 3.45 0.46
C ASN A 84 16.02 3.54 -0.57
N GLN A 85 17.04 2.68 -0.39
CA GLN A 85 18.15 2.47 -1.32
C GLN A 85 18.99 3.73 -1.60
N LEU A 86 19.24 4.54 -0.57
CA LEU A 86 20.11 5.70 -0.69
C LEU A 86 21.58 5.28 -0.71
N ILE A 87 22.30 5.66 -1.76
CA ILE A 87 23.73 5.36 -1.88
C ILE A 87 24.47 5.96 -0.68
N PRO A 88 25.19 5.17 0.14
CA PRO A 88 25.87 5.66 1.35
C PRO A 88 26.91 6.76 1.10
N GLU A 89 27.29 7.45 2.17
CA GLU A 89 28.42 8.40 2.15
C GLU A 89 29.78 7.68 2.10
N ASN A 90 30.82 8.45 1.76
CA ASN A 90 32.22 8.02 1.85
C ASN A 90 32.56 6.76 1.03
N LEU A 91 32.00 6.67 -0.18
CA LEU A 91 32.35 5.62 -1.13
C LEU A 91 33.56 6.02 -1.98
N GLU A 92 34.55 5.14 -2.06
CA GLU A 92 35.67 5.26 -3.01
C GLU A 92 35.24 4.84 -4.43
N CYS A 93 34.24 5.53 -4.98
CA CYS A 93 33.65 5.21 -6.29
C CYS A 93 33.10 6.49 -6.96
N PRO A 94 33.80 7.06 -7.96
CA PRO A 94 33.36 8.29 -8.65
C PRO A 94 31.96 8.20 -9.25
N PHE A 95 31.64 7.08 -9.89
CA PHE A 95 30.30 6.84 -10.44
C PHE A 95 29.22 6.85 -9.37
N CYS A 96 29.48 6.22 -8.22
CA CYS A 96 28.56 6.14 -7.10
C CYS A 96 28.35 7.53 -6.46
N MET A 97 29.41 8.35 -6.37
CA MET A 97 29.31 9.72 -5.88
C MET A 97 28.44 10.60 -6.77
N GLU A 98 28.59 10.52 -8.10
CA GLU A 98 27.73 11.25 -9.03
C GLU A 98 26.26 10.78 -8.95
N LYS A 99 26.03 9.47 -8.85
CA LYS A 99 24.68 8.93 -8.62
C LYS A 99 24.09 9.40 -7.30
N ARG A 100 24.87 9.45 -6.21
CA ARG A 100 24.44 9.99 -4.92
C ARG A 100 24.06 11.46 -5.06
N LYS A 101 24.83 12.28 -5.79
CA LYS A 101 24.51 13.69 -6.02
C LYS A 101 23.15 13.88 -6.70
N ILE A 102 22.82 13.04 -7.67
CA ILE A 102 21.50 13.02 -8.31
C ILE A 102 20.41 12.60 -7.29
N GLN A 103 20.64 11.52 -6.53
CA GLN A 103 19.71 11.10 -5.48
C GLN A 103 19.47 12.20 -4.44
N GLN A 104 20.49 12.94 -4.02
CA GLN A 104 20.36 14.03 -3.06
C GLN A 104 19.48 15.18 -3.56
N GLY A 105 19.52 15.47 -4.88
CA GLY A 105 18.55 16.38 -5.49
C GLY A 105 17.11 15.89 -5.33
N ARG A 106 16.89 14.58 -5.49
CA ARG A 106 15.58 13.93 -5.33
C ARG A 106 15.15 13.80 -3.87
N VAL A 107 16.07 13.58 -2.94
CA VAL A 107 15.80 13.61 -1.50
C VAL A 107 15.25 14.97 -1.10
N LYS A 108 15.86 16.07 -1.54
CA LYS A 108 15.36 17.43 -1.28
C LYS A 108 13.97 17.67 -1.89
N GLU A 109 13.71 17.12 -3.08
CA GLU A 109 12.38 17.16 -3.70
C GLU A 109 11.34 16.44 -2.83
N ILE A 110 11.66 15.23 -2.36
CA ILE A 110 10.80 14.43 -1.46
C ILE A 110 10.55 15.19 -0.15
N GLU A 111 11.59 15.71 0.50
CA GLU A 111 11.49 16.46 1.75
C GLU A 111 10.60 17.70 1.60
N SER A 112 10.72 18.42 0.49
CA SER A 112 9.88 19.58 0.20
C SER A 112 8.42 19.18 -0.06
N LYS A 113 8.20 18.24 -0.99
CA LYS A 113 6.87 17.78 -1.44
C LYS A 113 6.08 17.11 -0.32
N PHE A 114 6.76 16.36 0.53
CA PHE A 114 6.18 15.56 1.61
C PHE A 114 6.50 16.11 2.99
N SER A 115 6.78 17.42 3.10
CA SER A 115 7.16 18.14 4.34
C SER A 115 6.19 18.00 5.52
N LYS A 116 4.95 17.55 5.28
CA LYS A 116 3.95 17.29 6.32
C LYS A 116 4.10 15.93 6.99
N PHE A 117 4.90 15.04 6.42
CA PHE A 117 5.09 13.67 6.88
C PHE A 117 6.49 13.53 7.47
N ARG A 118 6.67 12.55 8.37
CA ARG A 118 8.01 12.19 8.83
C ARG A 118 8.78 11.58 7.66
N ILE A 119 9.99 12.08 7.39
CA ILE A 119 10.86 11.51 6.36
C ILE A 119 11.88 10.62 7.04
N ARG A 120 11.95 9.35 6.62
CA ARG A 120 12.96 8.40 7.08
C ARG A 120 13.81 7.96 5.89
N GLN A 121 15.09 7.71 6.13
CA GLN A 121 16.05 7.38 5.09
C GLN A 121 16.69 6.03 5.40
N VAL A 122 16.75 5.14 4.41
CA VAL A 122 17.39 3.83 4.52
C VAL A 122 18.52 3.75 3.50
N PRO A 123 19.77 3.52 3.95
CA PRO A 123 20.89 3.39 3.03
C PRO A 123 20.75 2.11 2.19
N LEU A 124 21.32 2.14 0.99
CA LEU A 124 21.53 0.95 0.18
C LEU A 124 22.52 0.03 0.92
N LEU A 125 22.07 -1.18 1.24
CA LEU A 125 22.86 -2.19 1.92
C LEU A 125 23.64 -3.03 0.90
N LYS A 126 24.83 -3.51 1.31
CA LYS A 126 25.71 -4.33 0.46
C LYS A 126 25.13 -5.72 0.21
N GLU A 127 24.41 -6.23 1.21
CA GLU A 127 23.81 -7.56 1.19
C GLU A 127 22.29 -7.44 1.12
N GLU A 128 21.66 -8.50 0.64
CA GLU A 128 20.21 -8.59 0.66
C GLU A 128 19.67 -8.58 2.09
N VAL A 129 18.56 -7.88 2.31
CA VAL A 129 17.93 -7.78 3.64
C VAL A 129 17.20 -9.08 3.96
N LYS A 130 17.95 -10.07 4.45
CA LYS A 130 17.44 -11.37 4.88
C LYS A 130 18.05 -11.78 6.21
N GLY A 131 17.30 -12.58 6.97
CA GLY A 131 17.71 -13.02 8.30
C GLY A 131 17.44 -11.97 9.38
N PHE A 132 17.32 -12.45 10.62
CA PHE A 132 16.91 -11.62 11.76
C PHE A 132 17.88 -10.47 12.02
N GLU A 133 19.19 -10.71 11.95
CA GLU A 133 20.23 -9.72 12.27
C GLU A 133 20.16 -8.48 11.36
N ILE A 134 20.04 -8.68 10.05
CA ILE A 134 19.97 -7.57 9.08
C ILE A 134 18.63 -6.83 9.21
N LEU A 135 17.53 -7.56 9.43
CA LEU A 135 16.21 -6.97 9.67
C LEU A 135 16.21 -6.11 10.94
N GLU A 136 16.85 -6.57 12.02
CA GLU A 136 16.98 -5.81 13.26
C GLU A 136 17.79 -4.52 13.03
N LYS A 137 18.87 -4.59 12.24
CA LYS A 137 19.66 -3.41 11.88
C LYS A 137 18.83 -2.38 11.10
N VAL A 138 18.07 -2.80 10.10
CA VAL A 138 17.17 -1.90 9.34
C VAL A 138 16.07 -1.35 10.25
N GLY A 139 15.53 -2.18 11.15
CA GLY A 139 14.55 -1.75 12.15
C GLY A 139 15.10 -0.66 13.07
N LYS A 140 16.35 -0.78 13.53
CA LYS A 140 17.04 0.25 14.31
C LYS A 140 17.31 1.52 13.50
N GLU A 141 17.65 1.42 12.22
CA GLU A 141 17.81 2.59 11.37
C GLU A 141 16.48 3.37 11.20
N LEU A 142 15.38 2.62 11.04
CA LEU A 142 14.06 3.22 10.83
C LEU A 142 13.40 3.71 12.11
N TYR A 143 13.55 3.01 13.23
CA TYR A 143 12.77 3.21 14.45
C TYR A 143 13.63 3.32 15.72
N GLY A 144 14.94 3.16 15.63
CA GLY A 144 15.89 3.31 16.74
C GLY A 144 16.20 4.76 17.03
N ASN A 145 15.16 5.51 17.40
CA ASN A 145 15.09 6.76 18.18
C ASN A 145 13.70 7.40 17.94
#